data_AF-U6CYR7-F1
#
_entry.id   AF-U6CYR7-F1
#
_cell.length_a   1.000
_cell.length_b   1.000
_cell.length_c   1.000
_cell.angle_alpha   90.00
_cell.angle_beta   90.00
_cell.angle_gamma   90.00
#
_symmetry.space_group_name_H-M   'P 1'
#
loop_
_entity.id
_entity.type
_entity.pdbx_description
1 polymer ?
#
loop_
_entity_poly.entity_id
_entity_poly.type
_entity_poly.pdbx_seq_one_letter_code
_entity_poly.pdbx_strand_id
1 'polypeptide(L)'
;TIKFMYTDWADRDNPETRRKTLVALFTDHQWVEPAVATADLHAQYGSPTYFYAFYHHCQSEMKPSWADSAHGDEVPYVFGIPMIGPTELFSCNFSKNDVMLSAVVMTYWT
;
A
#
# COMPACT_ATOMS: atom_id res chain seq x y z
N THR A 1 -19.69 9.07 15.80
CA THR A 1 -19.83 9.30 14.34
C THR A 1 -18.49 9.07 13.66
N ILE A 2 -18.42 8.79 12.35
CA ILE A 2 -17.17 8.48 11.63
C ILE A 2 -16.11 9.57 11.84
N LYS A 3 -16.50 10.85 11.76
CA LYS A 3 -15.62 11.99 12.04
C LYS A 3 -14.89 11.88 13.39
N PHE A 4 -15.56 11.38 14.43
CA PHE A 4 -14.97 11.27 15.76
C PHE A 4 -13.82 10.26 15.80
N MET A 5 -13.95 9.14 15.10
CA MET A 5 -12.92 8.08 15.05
C MET A 5 -11.70 8.47 14.22
N TYR A 6 -11.90 9.26 13.16
CA TYR A 6 -10.83 9.70 12.24
C TYR A 6 -10.34 11.13 12.52
N THR A 7 -10.62 11.65 13.71
CA THR A 7 -9.99 12.87 14.20
C THR A 7 -8.85 12.48 15.14
N ASP A 8 -7.63 12.90 14.83
CA ASP A 8 -6.55 12.87 15.81
C ASP A 8 -6.84 13.92 16.89
N TRP A 9 -7.27 13.49 18.07
CA TRP A 9 -7.61 14.40 19.15
C TRP A 9 -6.38 15.01 19.83
N ALA A 10 -5.20 14.41 19.68
CA ALA A 10 -3.95 14.95 20.20
C ALA A 10 -3.38 16.05 19.29
N ASP A 11 -3.70 16.00 17.98
CA ASP A 11 -3.20 16.95 16.97
C ASP A 11 -4.32 17.48 16.05
N ARG A 12 -5.46 17.83 16.65
CA ARG A 12 -6.73 18.09 15.95
C ARG A 12 -6.66 19.16 14.88
N ASP A 13 -5.86 20.19 15.11
CA ASP A 13 -5.84 21.38 14.26
C ASP A 13 -4.81 21.25 13.11
N ASN A 14 -4.01 20.17 13.08
CA ASN A 14 -3.02 19.93 12.02
C ASN A 14 -3.69 19.54 10.68
N PRO A 15 -3.47 20.32 9.60
CA PRO A 15 -4.05 20.04 8.29
C PRO A 15 -3.44 18.79 7.61
N GLU A 16 -2.18 18.46 7.86
CA GLU A 16 -1.54 17.26 7.29
C GLU A 16 -2.08 15.98 7.93
N THR A 17 -2.25 15.98 9.26
CA THR A 17 -2.87 14.86 9.99
C THR A 17 -4.29 14.64 9.49
N ARG A 18 -5.05 15.71 9.26
CA ARG A 18 -6.40 15.64 8.69
C ARG A 18 -6.42 15.06 7.27
N ARG A 19 -5.43 15.38 6.43
CA ARG A 19 -5.28 14.75 5.11
C ARG A 19 -5.00 13.25 5.26
N LYS A 20 -4.08 12.87 6.16
CA LYS A 20 -3.74 11.46 6.43
C LYS A 20 -4.95 10.67 6.93
N THR A 21 -5.73 11.21 7.87
CA THR A 21 -6.92 10.50 8.38
C THR A 21 -8.05 10.42 7.36
N LEU A 22 -8.16 11.39 6.44
CA LEU A 22 -9.11 11.28 5.32
C LEU A 22 -8.71 10.17 4.34
N VAL A 23 -7.42 10.07 4.00
CA VAL A 23 -6.90 8.96 3.19
C VAL A 23 -7.14 7.64 3.91
N ALA A 24 -6.75 7.55 5.19
CA ALA A 24 -6.96 6.36 6.02
C ALA A 24 -8.43 5.93 6.06
N LEU A 25 -9.37 6.86 6.24
CA LEU A 25 -10.81 6.55 6.23
C LEU A 25 -11.26 5.84 4.95
N PHE A 26 -10.81 6.34 3.79
CA PHE A 26 -11.17 5.72 2.52
C PHE A 26 -10.44 4.39 2.33
N THR A 27 -9.14 4.34 2.67
CA THR A 27 -8.32 3.12 2.62
C THR A 27 -8.89 2.00 3.49
N ASP A 28 -9.24 2.33 4.73
CA ASP A 28 -9.76 1.40 5.73
C ASP A 28 -11.08 0.80 5.28
N HIS A 29 -12.02 1.64 4.84
CA HIS A 29 -13.35 1.18 4.47
C HIS A 29 -13.38 0.46 3.12
N GLN A 30 -12.62 0.91 2.12
CA GLN A 30 -12.72 0.34 0.76
C GLN A 30 -11.77 -0.84 0.54
N TRP A 31 -10.67 -0.94 1.28
CA TRP A 31 -9.67 -2.00 1.09
C TRP A 31 -9.36 -2.79 2.36
N VAL A 32 -9.03 -2.14 3.48
CA VAL A 32 -8.51 -2.87 4.66
C VAL A 32 -9.59 -3.73 5.32
N GLU A 33 -10.73 -3.14 5.68
CA GLU A 33 -11.80 -3.85 6.38
C GLU A 33 -12.35 -5.02 5.55
N PRO A 34 -12.66 -4.86 4.24
CA PRO A 34 -13.10 -5.98 3.42
C PRO A 34 -12.02 -7.06 3.25
N ALA A 35 -10.74 -6.69 3.15
CA ALA A 35 -9.65 -7.65 3.04
C ALA A 35 -9.46 -8.45 4.34
N VAL A 36 -9.54 -7.80 5.51
CA VAL A 36 -9.49 -8.46 6.82
C VAL A 36 -10.69 -9.39 7.01
N ALA A 37 -11.90 -8.92 6.71
CA ALA A 37 -13.10 -9.77 6.77
C ALA A 37 -12.99 -11.00 5.85
N THR A 38 -12.43 -10.83 4.65
CA THR A 38 -12.17 -11.93 3.72
C THR A 38 -11.15 -12.93 4.31
N ALA A 39 -10.03 -12.43 4.85
CA ALA A 39 -8.99 -13.26 5.45
C ALA A 39 -9.50 -14.03 6.67
N ASP A 40 -10.26 -13.38 7.56
CA ASP A 40 -10.86 -13.99 8.74
C ASP A 40 -11.81 -15.13 8.34
N LEU A 41 -12.74 -14.87 7.41
CA LEU A 41 -13.68 -15.88 6.93
C LEU A 41 -12.98 -17.05 6.23
N HIS A 42 -11.93 -16.77 5.45
CA HIS A 42 -11.16 -17.81 4.77
C HIS A 42 -10.38 -18.67 5.77
N ALA A 43 -9.73 -18.06 6.76
CA ALA A 43 -8.92 -18.74 7.76
C ALA A 43 -9.74 -19.50 8.80
N GLN A 44 -10.97 -19.06 9.10
CA GLN A 44 -11.84 -19.63 10.14
C GLN A 44 -12.03 -21.15 10.02
N TYR A 45 -11.99 -21.70 8.80
CA TYR A 45 -12.21 -23.12 8.54
C TYR A 45 -10.92 -23.90 8.24
N GLY A 46 -9.76 -23.34 8.59
CA GLY A 46 -8.46 -24.01 8.50
C GLY A 46 -7.75 -23.89 7.15
N SER A 47 -8.26 -23.06 6.23
CA SER A 47 -7.55 -22.77 4.98
C SER A 47 -6.26 -22.01 5.26
N PRO A 48 -5.10 -22.43 4.73
CA PRO A 48 -3.87 -21.67 4.81
C PRO A 48 -4.08 -20.27 4.22
N THR A 49 -3.88 -19.23 5.02
CA THR A 49 -4.17 -17.84 4.67
C THR A 49 -2.96 -16.99 4.99
N TYR A 50 -2.49 -16.22 4.02
CA TYR A 50 -1.39 -15.26 4.16
C TYR A 50 -1.93 -13.86 3.87
N PHE A 51 -1.55 -12.89 4.69
CA PHE A 51 -1.99 -11.51 4.58
C PHE A 51 -0.77 -10.60 4.57
N TYR A 52 -0.77 -9.56 3.73
CA TYR A 52 0.31 -8.58 3.68
C TYR A 52 -0.25 -7.16 3.59
N ALA A 53 0.55 -6.20 4.02
CA ALA A 53 0.32 -4.78 3.82
C ALA A 53 1.56 -4.19 3.15
N PHE A 54 1.36 -3.51 2.01
CA PHE A 54 2.45 -3.00 1.19
C PHE A 54 2.72 -1.53 1.52
N TYR A 55 3.88 -1.25 2.10
CA TYR A 55 4.26 0.10 2.60
C TYR A 55 5.38 0.75 1.78
N HIS A 56 5.62 0.28 0.57
CA HIS A 56 6.69 0.77 -0.30
C HIS A 56 6.13 1.21 -1.65
N HIS A 57 6.78 2.16 -2.30
CA HIS A 57 6.49 2.53 -3.68
C HIS A 57 7.73 3.16 -4.31
N CYS A 58 7.76 3.18 -5.65
CA CYS A 58 8.86 3.80 -6.37
C CYS A 58 8.73 5.32 -6.38
N GLN A 59 9.85 6.01 -6.66
CA GLN A 59 9.83 7.45 -6.86
C GLN A 59 9.26 7.79 -8.23
N SER A 60 8.21 8.63 -8.25
CA SER A 60 7.58 9.15 -9.46
C SER A 60 7.28 10.63 -9.30
N GLU A 61 7.59 11.44 -10.32
CA GLU A 61 7.29 12.89 -10.32
C GLU A 61 5.78 13.18 -10.32
N MET A 62 4.97 12.22 -10.78
CA MET A 62 3.51 12.35 -10.81
C MET A 62 2.88 12.11 -9.42
N LYS A 63 3.64 11.56 -8.47
CA LYS A 63 3.14 11.22 -7.14
C LYS A 63 3.46 12.34 -6.15
N PRO A 64 2.47 12.82 -5.35
CA PRO A 64 2.74 13.82 -4.33
C PRO A 64 3.79 13.32 -3.32
N SER A 65 4.72 14.19 -2.92
CA SER A 65 5.82 13.83 -2.00
C SER A 65 5.37 13.33 -0.63
N TRP A 66 4.13 13.62 -0.23
CA TRP A 66 3.56 13.22 1.04
C TRP A 66 2.85 11.85 1.00
N ALA A 67 2.67 11.28 -0.20
CA ALA A 67 1.83 10.12 -0.42
C ALA A 67 2.61 8.83 -0.14
N ASP A 68 2.04 7.98 0.71
CA ASP A 68 2.49 6.61 0.94
C ASP A 68 2.10 5.72 -0.25
N SER A 69 2.29 4.40 -0.14
CA SER A 69 1.86 3.43 -1.18
C SER A 69 0.39 3.62 -1.56
N ALA A 70 0.15 3.83 -2.84
CA ALA A 70 -1.17 4.02 -3.44
C ALA A 70 -1.66 2.71 -4.08
N HIS A 71 -2.90 2.71 -4.57
CA HIS A 71 -3.48 1.55 -5.22
C HIS A 71 -2.72 1.19 -6.51
N GLY A 72 -2.24 -0.06 -6.60
CA GLY A 72 -1.49 -0.58 -7.74
C GLY A 72 0.03 -0.38 -7.67
N ASP A 73 0.55 0.28 -6.63
CA ASP A 73 1.99 0.52 -6.48
C ASP A 73 2.79 -0.78 -6.23
N GLU A 74 2.15 -1.87 -5.81
CA GLU A 74 2.77 -3.18 -5.63
C GLU A 74 3.03 -3.90 -6.96
N VAL A 75 2.26 -3.59 -7.99
CA VAL A 75 2.24 -4.30 -9.29
C VAL A 75 3.63 -4.38 -9.93
N PRO A 76 4.43 -3.30 -10.03
CA PRO A 76 5.76 -3.38 -10.63
C PRO A 76 6.68 -4.37 -9.91
N TYR A 77 6.55 -4.51 -8.59
CA TYR A 77 7.38 -5.38 -7.77
C TYR A 77 7.01 -6.85 -7.93
N VAL A 78 5.72 -7.14 -8.03
CA VAL A 78 5.19 -8.49 -8.30
C VAL A 78 5.68 -9.01 -9.67
N PHE A 79 5.78 -8.12 -10.66
CA PHE A 79 6.17 -8.48 -12.04
C PHE A 79 7.66 -8.29 -12.35
N GLY A 80 8.51 -8.01 -11.37
CA GLY A 80 9.95 -7.90 -11.62
C GLY A 80 10.39 -6.66 -12.40
N ILE A 81 9.52 -5.65 -12.56
CA ILE A 81 9.82 -4.45 -13.37
C ILE A 81 11.09 -3.73 -12.89
N PRO A 82 11.36 -3.57 -11.58
CA PRO A 82 12.60 -2.97 -11.12
C PRO A 82 13.88 -3.62 -11.66
N MET A 83 13.85 -4.91 -12.02
CA MET A 83 15.02 -5.62 -12.55
C MET A 83 15.37 -5.26 -14.00
N ILE A 84 14.39 -4.82 -14.78
CA ILE A 84 14.57 -4.38 -16.17
C ILE A 84 14.63 -2.85 -16.30
N GLY A 85 14.30 -2.13 -15.23
CA GLY A 85 14.29 -0.67 -15.18
C GLY A 85 12.96 -0.03 -15.62
N PRO A 86 12.94 1.30 -15.76
CA PRO A 86 11.73 2.03 -16.15
C PRO A 86 11.21 1.58 -17.53
N THR A 87 9.89 1.50 -17.67
CA THR A 87 9.22 1.15 -18.93
C THR A 87 8.23 2.24 -19.35
N GLU A 88 7.66 2.14 -20.55
CA GLU A 88 6.61 3.08 -21.00
C GLU A 88 5.38 3.05 -20.07
N LEU A 89 5.04 1.88 -19.54
CA LEU A 89 3.90 1.71 -18.63
C LEU A 89 4.24 2.08 -17.19
N PHE A 90 5.46 1.79 -16.76
CA PHE A 90 5.96 2.04 -15.41
C PHE A 90 7.18 2.97 -15.47
N SER A 91 6.90 4.27 -15.59
CA SER A 91 7.89 5.35 -15.68
C SER A 91 8.49 5.75 -14.33
N CYS A 92 8.66 4.78 -13.44
CA CYS A 92 9.23 4.98 -12.11
C CYS A 92 10.75 4.94 -12.13
N ASN A 93 11.40 5.79 -11.33
CA ASN A 93 12.85 5.71 -11.14
C ASN A 93 13.17 4.66 -10.08
N PHE A 94 13.44 3.42 -10.51
CA PHE A 94 13.73 2.30 -9.62
C PHE A 94 15.16 2.36 -9.07
N SER A 95 15.26 2.32 -7.75
CA SER A 95 16.49 2.22 -6.96
C SER A 95 16.93 0.77 -6.76
N LYS A 96 18.13 0.59 -6.18
CA LYS A 96 18.60 -0.75 -5.76
C LYS A 96 17.70 -1.41 -4.71
N ASN A 97 17.05 -0.60 -3.86
CA ASN A 97 16.10 -1.12 -2.88
C ASN A 97 14.84 -1.66 -3.57
N ASP A 98 14.44 -1.06 -4.69
CA ASP A 98 13.29 -1.54 -5.48
C ASP A 98 13.58 -2.89 -6.13
N VAL A 99 14.80 -3.07 -6.65
CA VAL A 99 15.27 -4.37 -7.18
C VAL A 99 15.25 -5.43 -6.09
N MET A 100 15.78 -5.11 -4.90
CA MET A 100 15.80 -6.03 -3.77
C MET A 100 14.38 -6.39 -3.31
N LEU A 101 13.50 -5.40 -3.16
CA LEU A 101 12.12 -5.62 -2.75
C LEU A 101 11.37 -6.46 -3.79
N SER A 102 11.55 -6.19 -5.08
CA SER A 102 10.93 -6.99 -6.14
C SER A 102 11.41 -8.44 -6.13
N ALA A 103 12.70 -8.68 -5.87
CA ALA A 103 13.20 -10.04 -5.68
C ALA A 103 12.53 -10.75 -4.48
N VAL A 104 12.37 -10.05 -3.35
CA VAL A 104 11.70 -10.57 -2.16
C VAL A 104 10.23 -10.88 -2.45
N VAL A 105 9.51 -9.96 -3.08
CA VAL A 105 8.10 -10.16 -3.46
C VAL A 105 7.97 -11.35 -4.40
N MET A 106 8.73 -11.42 -5.49
CA MET A 106 8.63 -12.58 -6.40
C MET A 106 8.96 -13.90 -5.70
N THR A 107 9.96 -13.92 -4.80
CA THR A 107 10.31 -15.12 -4.02
C THR A 107 9.18 -15.60 -3.11
N TYR A 108 8.38 -14.70 -2.54
CA TYR A 108 7.22 -15.09 -1.75
C TYR A 108 6.02 -15.52 -2.61
N TRP A 109 5.93 -15.04 -3.86
CA TRP A 109 4.79 -15.27 -4.75
C TRP A 109 4.95 -16.53 -5.63
N THR A 110 6.16 -17.06 -5.80
CA THR A 110 6.47 -18.24 -6.63
C THR A 110 7.01 -19.41 -5.83
#